data_AF-A0A7W1DX99-F1
#
_entry.id   AF-A0A7W1DX99-F1
#
_cell.length_a   1.000
_cell.length_b   1.000
_cell.length_c   1.000
_cell.angle_alpha   90.00
_cell.angle_beta   90.00
_cell.angle_gamma   90.00
#
_symmetry.space_group_name_H-M   'P 1'
#
loop_
_entity.id
_entity.type
_entity.pdbx_description
1 polymer ?
#
loop_
_entity_poly.entity_id
_entity_poly.type
_entity_poly.pdbx_seq_one_letter_code
_entity_poly.pdbx_strand_id
1 'polypeptide(L)'
;MPDPEARWWRRRQSLLALLVVGQLLLGALGIGLWRWQARTTPQPPPLDAMPPIALPVTIESADAAAWARAHAWRDDAQLLSVTMQIDWPWDPPPGPVETLPDTGWLSYVFIAPVDAALRRDEAASLSLLIDRVSGAVVAQSTRGWEKAPRLDQPVATPAVPSATAALVAEAIAGTAFRRDCPAYRHLSRLSLVPGAPSYWLVTYEDVRQRERHGLIAKVDATTGTVIEVTGTAPACTETDDQAPSASIRSL
;
A
#
# COMPACT_ATOMS: atom_id res chain seq x y z
N MET A 1 -58.00 -2.19 42.11
CA MET A 1 -57.63 -2.57 40.73
C MET A 1 -56.33 -1.88 40.37
N PRO A 2 -55.25 -2.59 40.03
CA PRO A 2 -54.00 -1.96 39.66
C PRO A 2 -54.15 -1.22 38.33
N ASP A 3 -53.70 0.03 38.34
CA ASP A 3 -53.74 0.96 37.21
C ASP A 3 -53.10 0.36 35.94
N PRO A 4 -53.82 0.28 34.81
CA PRO A 4 -53.27 -0.22 33.55
C PRO A 4 -52.04 0.59 33.06
N GLU A 5 -51.94 1.89 33.36
CA GLU A 5 -50.80 2.71 32.94
C GLU A 5 -49.51 2.32 33.67
N ALA A 6 -49.60 2.01 34.95
CA ALA A 6 -48.46 1.56 35.76
C ALA A 6 -47.88 0.21 35.29
N ARG A 7 -48.67 -0.63 34.61
CA ARG A 7 -48.20 -1.89 34.01
C ARG A 7 -47.51 -1.67 32.66
N TRP A 8 -48.01 -0.75 31.84
CA TRP A 8 -47.38 -0.39 30.57
C TRP A 8 -46.00 0.26 30.79
N TRP A 9 -45.89 1.15 31.77
CA TRP A 9 -44.63 1.84 32.07
C TRP A 9 -43.55 0.92 32.61
N ARG A 10 -43.90 -0.01 33.51
CA ARG A 10 -42.98 -1.07 33.96
C ARG A 10 -42.52 -1.96 32.82
N ARG A 11 -43.42 -2.38 31.92
CA ARG A 11 -43.05 -3.19 30.75
C ARG A 11 -42.08 -2.46 29.83
N ARG A 12 -42.32 -1.16 29.57
CA ARG A 12 -41.42 -0.34 28.74
C ARG A 12 -40.05 -0.16 29.39
N GLN A 13 -40.00 0.09 30.71
CA GLN A 13 -38.76 0.17 31.46
C GLN A 13 -37.98 -1.15 31.44
N SER A 14 -38.66 -2.29 31.62
CA SER A 14 -38.04 -3.62 31.53
C SER A 14 -37.49 -3.91 30.13
N LEU A 15 -38.23 -3.54 29.07
CA LEU A 15 -37.76 -3.70 27.69
C LEU A 15 -36.54 -2.82 27.40
N LEU A 16 -36.56 -1.55 27.84
CA LEU A 16 -35.41 -0.64 27.70
C LEU A 16 -34.19 -1.16 28.46
N ALA A 17 -34.37 -1.62 29.70
CA ALA A 17 -33.28 -2.22 30.47
C ALA A 17 -32.70 -3.45 29.78
N LEU A 18 -33.56 -4.31 29.22
CA LEU A 18 -33.13 -5.51 28.50
C LEU A 18 -32.38 -5.16 27.20
N LEU A 19 -32.80 -4.12 26.48
CA LEU A 19 -32.09 -3.61 25.31
C LEU A 19 -30.71 -3.05 25.68
N VAL A 20 -30.61 -2.26 26.75
CA VAL A 20 -29.33 -1.72 27.23
C VAL A 20 -28.40 -2.85 27.65
N VAL A 21 -28.88 -3.82 28.43
CA VAL A 21 -28.09 -5.02 28.80
C VAL A 21 -27.65 -5.79 27.57
N GLY A 22 -28.53 -5.98 26.59
CA GLY A 22 -28.21 -6.61 25.31
C GLY A 22 -27.10 -5.88 24.54
N GLN A 23 -27.16 -4.54 24.46
CA GLN A 23 -26.12 -3.73 23.83
C GLN A 23 -24.77 -3.84 24.56
N LEU A 24 -24.78 -3.85 25.89
CA LEU A 24 -23.56 -4.02 26.68
C LEU A 24 -22.94 -5.41 26.48
N LEU A 25 -23.75 -6.47 26.43
CA LEU A 25 -23.28 -7.84 26.17
C LEU A 25 -22.68 -7.96 24.77
N LEU A 26 -23.33 -7.38 23.75
CA LEU A 26 -22.81 -7.34 22.38
C LEU A 26 -21.50 -6.55 22.31
N GLY A 27 -21.41 -5.41 23.00
CA GLY A 27 -20.19 -4.62 23.09
C GLY A 27 -19.05 -5.40 23.74
N ALA A 28 -19.31 -6.06 24.86
CA ALA A 28 -18.33 -6.90 25.54
C ALA A 28 -17.86 -8.09 24.68
N LEU A 29 -18.79 -8.74 23.96
CA LEU A 29 -18.48 -9.82 23.03
C LEU A 29 -17.59 -9.31 21.88
N GLY A 30 -17.93 -8.16 21.29
CA GLY A 30 -17.14 -7.53 20.25
C GLY A 30 -15.71 -7.20 20.72
N ILE A 31 -15.55 -6.62 21.90
CA ILE A 31 -14.24 -6.33 22.51
C ILE A 31 -13.46 -7.63 22.77
N GLY A 32 -14.15 -8.68 23.25
CA GLY A 32 -13.56 -10.00 23.49
C GLY A 32 -13.00 -10.62 22.21
N LEU A 33 -13.79 -10.62 21.13
CA LEU A 33 -13.38 -11.12 19.82
C LEU A 33 -12.21 -10.32 19.24
N TRP A 34 -12.26 -8.98 19.32
CA TRP A 34 -11.18 -8.12 18.85
C TRP A 34 -9.86 -8.39 19.59
N ARG A 35 -9.90 -8.49 20.92
CA ARG A 35 -8.70 -8.81 21.73
C ARG A 35 -8.17 -10.21 21.46
N TRP A 36 -9.05 -11.18 21.20
CA TRP A 36 -8.63 -12.53 20.84
C TRP A 36 -7.89 -12.55 19.50
N GLN A 37 -8.42 -11.87 18.49
CA GLN A 37 -7.79 -11.75 17.17
C GLN A 37 -6.43 -10.99 17.20
N ALA A 38 -6.34 -9.96 18.05
CA ALA A 38 -5.09 -9.22 18.23
C ALA A 38 -3.97 -10.08 18.87
N ARG A 39 -4.34 -11.05 19.72
CA ARG A 39 -3.39 -11.98 20.35
C ARG A 39 -2.93 -13.09 19.41
N THR A 40 -3.76 -13.49 18.45
CA THR A 40 -3.40 -14.53 17.48
C THR A 40 -2.57 -14.00 16.32
N THR A 41 -2.60 -12.69 16.04
CA THR A 41 -1.74 -12.09 15.01
C THR A 41 -0.34 -11.84 15.58
N PRO A 42 0.73 -12.41 14.98
CA PRO A 42 2.09 -12.19 15.45
C PRO A 42 2.44 -10.70 15.42
N GLN A 43 2.91 -10.17 16.54
CA GLN A 43 3.24 -8.74 16.65
C GLN A 43 4.53 -8.42 15.90
N PRO A 44 4.61 -7.24 15.26
CA PRO A 44 5.83 -6.80 14.61
C PRO A 44 6.96 -6.50 15.63
N PRO A 45 8.24 -6.69 15.26
CA PRO A 45 9.35 -6.22 16.08
C PRO A 45 9.37 -4.68 16.22
N PRO A 46 9.97 -4.10 17.27
CA PRO A 46 10.13 -2.64 17.44
C PRO A 46 10.89 -1.98 16.27
N LEU A 47 10.52 -0.76 15.87
CA LEU A 47 11.06 -0.04 14.69
C LEU A 47 12.58 0.21 14.72
N ASP A 48 13.15 0.28 15.91
CA ASP A 48 14.47 0.84 16.17
C ASP A 48 15.65 -0.04 15.72
N ALA A 49 15.38 -1.18 15.07
CA ALA A 49 16.37 -2.23 14.79
C ALA A 49 16.58 -2.53 13.29
N MET A 50 16.17 -1.64 12.38
CA MET A 50 16.38 -1.88 10.94
C MET A 50 17.82 -1.56 10.52
N PRO A 51 18.48 -2.43 9.72
CA PRO A 51 19.76 -2.10 9.11
C PRO A 51 19.67 -0.81 8.28
N PRO A 52 20.77 -0.02 8.19
CA PRO A 52 20.78 1.16 7.35
C PRO A 52 20.55 0.79 5.88
N ILE A 53 19.74 1.60 5.20
CA ILE A 53 19.45 1.44 3.76
C ILE A 53 20.34 2.41 2.98
N ALA A 54 20.93 1.95 1.88
CA ALA A 54 21.72 2.81 1.01
C ALA A 54 20.81 3.81 0.27
N LEU A 55 21.27 5.06 0.16
CA LEU A 55 20.61 6.11 -0.62
C LEU A 55 21.20 6.15 -2.05
N PRO A 56 20.40 6.46 -3.09
CA PRO A 56 18.95 6.68 -3.05
C PRO A 56 18.17 5.38 -2.85
N VAL A 57 17.02 5.47 -2.17
CA VAL A 57 16.20 4.30 -1.83
C VAL A 57 15.43 3.79 -3.04
N THR A 58 15.82 2.60 -3.51
CA THR A 58 15.16 1.76 -4.51
C THR A 58 14.75 0.41 -3.90
N ILE A 59 13.95 -0.37 -4.64
CA ILE A 59 13.57 -1.73 -4.24
C ILE A 59 14.81 -2.59 -3.95
N GLU A 60 15.83 -2.53 -4.78
CA GLU A 60 17.05 -3.34 -4.63
C GLU A 60 17.86 -2.91 -3.40
N SER A 61 17.95 -1.60 -3.16
CA SER A 61 18.71 -1.06 -2.02
C SER A 61 18.10 -1.40 -0.65
N ALA A 62 16.76 -1.48 -0.58
CA ALA A 62 16.01 -1.74 0.64
C ALA A 62 15.75 -3.24 0.89
N ASP A 63 15.94 -4.09 -0.11
CA ASP A 63 15.55 -5.51 -0.10
C ASP A 63 16.14 -6.27 1.10
N ALA A 64 17.46 -6.15 1.31
CA ALA A 64 18.14 -6.84 2.40
C ALA A 64 17.60 -6.44 3.79
N ALA A 65 17.37 -5.14 4.00
CA ALA A 65 16.83 -4.65 5.26
C ALA A 65 15.36 -5.08 5.46
N ALA A 66 14.56 -5.06 4.39
CA ALA A 66 13.16 -5.49 4.42
C ALA A 66 13.04 -7.00 4.71
N TRP A 67 13.89 -7.82 4.10
CA TRP A 67 13.95 -9.26 4.38
C TRP A 67 14.43 -9.56 5.79
N ALA A 68 15.48 -8.89 6.28
CA ALA A 68 15.94 -9.05 7.66
C ALA A 68 14.80 -8.72 8.64
N ARG A 69 14.02 -7.69 8.34
CA ARG A 69 12.85 -7.29 9.13
C ARG A 69 11.73 -8.32 9.10
N ALA A 70 11.44 -8.87 7.92
CA ALA A 70 10.44 -9.91 7.74
C ALA A 70 10.81 -11.18 8.50
N HIS A 71 12.07 -11.61 8.44
CA HIS A 71 12.55 -12.79 9.16
C HIS A 71 12.63 -12.58 10.68
N ALA A 72 12.96 -11.37 11.14
CA ALA A 72 12.87 -11.03 12.55
C ALA A 72 11.43 -11.07 13.10
N TRP A 73 10.42 -10.90 12.22
CA TRP A 73 9.02 -11.10 12.56
C TRP A 73 8.61 -12.57 12.48
N ARG A 74 8.99 -13.26 11.39
CA ARG A 74 8.64 -14.64 11.06
C ARG A 74 9.71 -15.26 10.17
N ASP A 75 10.33 -16.35 10.62
CA ASP A 75 11.38 -17.05 9.86
C ASP A 75 10.91 -17.61 8.50
N ASP A 76 9.62 -17.85 8.35
CA ASP A 76 8.98 -18.38 7.14
C ASP A 76 8.25 -17.30 6.32
N ALA A 77 8.53 -16.02 6.58
CA ALA A 77 7.98 -14.92 5.81
C ALA A 77 8.39 -15.02 4.35
N GLN A 78 7.45 -14.74 3.45
CA GLN A 78 7.67 -14.68 2.01
C GLN A 78 7.20 -13.33 1.48
N LEU A 79 7.91 -12.79 0.48
CA LEU A 79 7.51 -11.53 -0.15
C LEU A 79 6.24 -11.77 -0.98
N LEU A 80 5.15 -11.08 -0.61
CA LEU A 80 3.88 -11.08 -1.34
C LEU A 80 3.87 -9.99 -2.41
N SER A 81 4.29 -8.78 -2.05
CA SER A 81 4.38 -7.68 -3.00
C SER A 81 5.41 -6.65 -2.58
N VAL A 82 5.96 -5.97 -3.58
CA VAL A 82 6.78 -4.78 -3.40
C VAL A 82 6.33 -3.71 -4.40
N THR A 83 6.13 -2.50 -3.91
CA THR A 83 5.76 -1.34 -4.72
C THR A 83 6.62 -0.15 -4.34
N MET A 84 7.13 0.56 -5.33
CA MET A 84 7.81 1.84 -5.19
C MET A 84 6.91 2.95 -5.68
N GLN A 85 6.59 3.92 -4.83
CA GLN A 85 5.98 5.18 -5.25
C GLN A 85 7.07 6.23 -5.47
N ILE A 86 6.91 6.96 -6.57
CA ILE A 86 7.76 8.08 -6.94
C ILE A 86 6.89 9.33 -6.96
N ASP A 87 7.25 10.30 -6.13
CA ASP A 87 6.61 11.61 -6.10
C ASP A 87 7.45 12.55 -6.97
N TRP A 88 6.95 12.84 -8.17
CA TRP A 88 7.65 13.66 -9.13
C TRP A 88 7.52 15.15 -8.81
N PRO A 89 8.52 15.97 -9.20
CA PRO A 89 8.38 17.42 -9.16
C PRO A 89 7.16 17.88 -9.97
N TRP A 90 6.46 18.88 -9.42
CA TRP A 90 5.32 19.53 -10.06
C TRP A 90 5.65 20.23 -11.37
N ASP A 91 6.91 20.61 -11.57
CA ASP A 91 7.39 21.19 -12.83
C ASP A 91 8.27 20.16 -13.55
N PRO A 92 7.73 19.41 -14.54
CA PRO A 92 8.50 18.41 -15.26
C PRO A 92 9.62 19.08 -16.08
N PRO A 93 10.86 18.55 -16.03
CA PRO A 93 11.96 19.18 -16.75
C PRO A 93 11.70 19.20 -18.27
N PRO A 94 12.26 20.19 -18.98
CA PRO A 94 12.14 20.28 -20.44
C PRO A 94 12.91 19.17 -21.16
N GLY A 95 13.96 18.63 -20.52
CA GLY A 95 14.82 17.58 -21.03
C GLY A 95 14.53 16.18 -20.44
N PRO A 96 15.34 15.18 -20.83
CA PRO A 96 15.21 13.82 -20.29
C PRO A 96 15.51 13.79 -18.79
N VAL A 97 14.76 12.96 -18.07
CA VAL A 97 15.02 12.66 -16.66
C VAL A 97 16.08 11.56 -16.59
N GLU A 98 17.21 11.85 -15.96
CA GLU A 98 18.32 10.90 -15.81
C GLU A 98 18.40 10.26 -14.42
N THR A 99 17.74 10.86 -13.43
CA THR A 99 17.73 10.40 -12.04
C THR A 99 16.31 10.42 -11.49
N LEU A 100 15.99 9.43 -10.66
CA LEU A 100 14.71 9.43 -9.96
C LEU A 100 14.74 10.48 -8.84
N PRO A 101 13.62 11.17 -8.57
CA PRO A 101 13.52 11.97 -7.37
C PRO A 101 13.53 11.04 -6.15
N ASP A 102 14.14 11.51 -5.06
CA ASP A 102 14.26 10.77 -3.80
C ASP A 102 12.93 10.73 -3.01
N THR A 103 11.92 11.49 -3.44
CA THR A 103 10.61 11.59 -2.78
C THR A 103 9.68 10.43 -3.13
N GLY A 104 8.86 10.05 -2.15
CA GLY A 104 7.93 8.91 -2.22
C GLY A 104 8.28 7.83 -1.21
N TRP A 105 7.76 6.61 -1.42
CA TRP A 105 7.89 5.52 -0.46
C TRP A 105 8.02 4.16 -1.12
N LEU A 106 8.65 3.21 -0.43
CA LEU A 106 8.55 1.79 -0.75
C LEU A 106 7.55 1.12 0.18
N SER A 107 6.70 0.26 -0.37
CA SER A 107 5.78 -0.60 0.39
C SER A 107 6.16 -2.04 0.14
N TYR A 108 6.67 -2.72 1.18
CA TYR A 108 6.87 -4.17 1.17
C TYR A 108 5.73 -4.83 1.93
N VAL A 109 5.19 -5.91 1.36
CA VAL A 109 4.24 -6.77 2.04
C VAL A 109 4.79 -8.18 2.06
N PHE A 110 5.03 -8.69 3.26
CA PHE A 110 5.41 -10.07 3.52
C PHE A 110 4.22 -10.84 4.06
N ILE A 111 4.18 -12.15 3.82
CA ILE A 111 3.17 -13.06 4.32
C ILE A 111 3.81 -14.27 5.00
N ALA A 112 3.20 -14.74 6.08
CA ALA A 112 3.59 -15.96 6.79
C ALA A 112 2.34 -16.67 7.35
N PRO A 113 2.34 -18.01 7.50
CA PRO A 113 1.27 -18.70 8.20
C PRO A 113 1.21 -18.27 9.68
N VAL A 114 0.01 -18.18 10.26
CA VAL A 114 -0.15 -17.80 11.68
C VAL A 114 0.31 -18.92 12.60
N ASP A 115 -0.06 -20.15 12.27
CA ASP A 115 0.28 -21.34 13.06
C ASP A 115 0.25 -22.60 12.18
N ALA A 116 1.43 -23.16 11.91
CA ALA A 116 1.57 -24.37 11.07
C ALA A 116 0.88 -25.60 11.68
N ALA A 117 0.65 -25.62 13.00
CA ALA A 117 0.13 -26.79 13.71
C ALA A 117 -1.39 -26.84 13.81
N LEU A 118 -2.07 -25.69 13.87
CA LEU A 118 -3.49 -25.64 14.24
C LEU A 118 -4.42 -25.15 13.12
N ARG A 119 -3.95 -24.31 12.19
CA ARG A 119 -4.81 -23.72 11.14
C ARG A 119 -4.02 -23.44 9.86
N ARG A 120 -3.93 -24.46 9.00
CA ARG A 120 -3.07 -24.45 7.79
C ARG A 120 -3.40 -23.35 6.78
N ASP A 121 -4.62 -22.82 6.80
CA ASP A 121 -5.06 -21.83 5.81
C ASP A 121 -4.96 -20.38 6.30
N GLU A 122 -4.78 -20.15 7.62
CA GLU A 122 -4.67 -18.80 8.18
C GLU A 122 -3.26 -18.24 8.01
N ALA A 123 -3.17 -16.98 7.60
CA ALA A 123 -1.91 -16.27 7.43
C ALA A 123 -1.95 -14.90 8.09
N ALA A 124 -0.79 -14.32 8.33
CA ALA A 124 -0.63 -12.93 8.67
C ALA A 124 0.24 -12.27 7.60
N SER A 125 0.04 -10.98 7.37
CA SER A 125 0.94 -10.16 6.58
C SER A 125 1.62 -9.11 7.43
N LEU A 126 2.88 -8.83 7.12
CA LEU A 126 3.63 -7.69 7.62
C LEU A 126 3.79 -6.69 6.49
N SER A 127 3.32 -5.47 6.69
CA SER A 127 3.52 -4.35 5.78
C SER A 127 4.56 -3.40 6.34
N LEU A 128 5.54 -3.04 5.52
CA LEU A 128 6.58 -2.05 5.82
C LEU A 128 6.45 -0.90 4.83
N LEU A 129 6.38 0.33 5.35
CA LEU A 129 6.45 1.55 4.56
C LEU A 129 7.77 2.25 4.85
N ILE A 130 8.62 2.36 3.83
CA ILE A 130 9.97 2.94 3.92
C ILE A 130 9.96 4.26 3.16
N ASP A 131 10.35 5.34 3.83
CA ASP A 131 10.53 6.64 3.21
C ASP A 131 11.75 6.65 2.29
N ARG A 132 11.60 7.14 1.05
CA ARG A 132 12.69 7.11 0.07
C ARG A 132 13.74 8.19 0.29
N VAL A 133 13.42 9.26 1.01
CA VAL A 133 14.34 10.36 1.30
C VAL A 133 15.30 9.97 2.42
N SER A 134 14.77 9.39 3.50
CA SER A 134 15.57 9.06 4.68
C SER A 134 15.98 7.59 4.77
N GLY A 135 15.36 6.68 4.00
CA GLY A 135 15.51 5.23 4.16
C GLY A 135 14.93 4.69 5.46
N ALA A 136 14.12 5.48 6.18
CA ALA A 136 13.55 5.06 7.46
C ALA A 136 12.22 4.34 7.27
N VAL A 137 11.93 3.36 8.13
CA VAL A 137 10.58 2.78 8.20
C VAL A 137 9.67 3.77 8.92
N VAL A 138 8.75 4.37 8.18
CA VAL A 138 7.80 5.35 8.71
C VAL A 138 6.49 4.72 9.19
N ALA A 139 6.16 3.53 8.68
CA ALA A 139 5.02 2.76 9.17
C ALA A 139 5.29 1.25 9.08
N GLN A 140 4.75 0.52 10.06
CA GLN A 140 4.76 -0.93 10.10
C GLN A 140 3.44 -1.42 10.67
N SER A 141 2.83 -2.41 10.01
CA SER A 141 1.56 -2.97 10.46
C SER A 141 1.47 -4.45 10.14
N THR A 142 0.76 -5.19 11.00
CA THR A 142 0.44 -6.60 10.78
C THR A 142 -1.06 -6.78 10.58
N ARG A 143 -1.46 -7.68 9.69
CA ARG A 143 -2.86 -8.01 9.42
C ARG A 143 -3.06 -9.51 9.32
N GLY A 144 -4.04 -10.05 10.03
CA GLY A 144 -4.48 -11.43 9.88
C GLY A 144 -5.35 -11.65 8.63
N TRP A 145 -5.24 -12.84 8.05
CA TRP A 145 -5.95 -13.32 6.88
C TRP A 145 -6.60 -14.66 7.21
N GLU A 146 -7.89 -14.78 6.92
CA GLU A 146 -8.62 -16.06 7.05
C GLU A 146 -8.08 -17.11 6.07
N LYS A 147 -7.61 -16.65 4.91
CA LYS A 147 -7.01 -17.49 3.88
C LYS A 147 -5.79 -16.81 3.29
N ALA A 148 -4.65 -17.49 3.32
CA ALA A 148 -3.42 -17.00 2.68
C ALA A 148 -3.64 -16.81 1.15
N PRO A 149 -3.28 -15.65 0.56
CA PRO A 149 -3.07 -15.57 -0.88
C PRO A 149 -2.05 -16.61 -1.32
N ARG A 150 -2.32 -17.26 -2.45
CA ARG A 150 -1.38 -18.22 -3.02
C ARG A 150 -0.27 -17.46 -3.74
N LEU A 151 0.97 -17.78 -3.38
CA LEU A 151 2.15 -17.37 -4.12
C LEU A 151 2.41 -18.45 -5.17
N ASP A 152 1.72 -18.36 -6.30
CA ASP A 152 1.79 -19.39 -7.35
C ASP A 152 3.17 -19.41 -8.05
N GLN A 153 3.94 -18.32 -7.93
CA GLN A 153 5.30 -18.22 -8.47
C GLN A 153 6.20 -17.45 -7.51
N PRO A 154 7.43 -17.92 -7.25
CA PRO A 154 8.42 -17.13 -6.54
C PRO A 154 8.77 -15.88 -7.38
N VAL A 155 8.92 -14.75 -6.70
CA VAL A 155 9.36 -13.51 -7.35
C VAL A 155 10.82 -13.68 -7.75
N ALA A 156 11.09 -13.86 -9.04
CA ALA A 156 12.45 -13.91 -9.55
C ALA A 156 13.12 -12.53 -9.41
N THR A 157 14.41 -12.51 -9.09
CA THR A 157 15.19 -11.26 -9.08
C THR A 157 15.22 -10.70 -10.51
N PRO A 158 14.68 -9.49 -10.73
CA PRO A 158 14.67 -8.86 -12.05
C PRO A 158 16.10 -8.50 -12.47
N ALA A 159 16.44 -8.70 -13.75
CA ALA A 159 17.75 -8.30 -14.26
C ALA A 159 17.86 -6.77 -14.45
N VAL A 160 16.72 -6.13 -14.71
CA VAL A 160 16.59 -4.68 -14.84
C VAL A 160 16.21 -4.10 -13.47
N PRO A 161 17.02 -3.20 -12.89
CA PRO A 161 16.68 -2.55 -11.63
C PRO A 161 15.43 -1.68 -11.73
N SER A 162 14.71 -1.57 -10.62
CA SER A 162 13.48 -0.76 -10.49
C SER A 162 13.69 0.70 -10.91
N ALA A 163 14.83 1.29 -10.56
CA ALA A 163 15.17 2.65 -10.95
C ALA A 163 15.30 2.80 -12.47
N THR A 164 15.99 1.86 -13.12
CA THR A 164 16.15 1.84 -14.58
C THR A 164 14.79 1.69 -15.27
N ALA A 165 13.93 0.78 -14.80
CA ALA A 165 12.61 0.57 -15.38
C ALA A 165 11.72 1.82 -15.26
N ALA A 166 11.75 2.50 -14.10
CA ALA A 166 11.03 3.76 -13.91
C ALA A 166 11.52 4.87 -14.85
N LEU A 167 12.85 5.03 -15.02
CA LEU A 167 13.43 6.02 -15.92
C LEU A 167 13.11 5.72 -17.39
N VAL A 168 13.11 4.44 -17.81
CA VAL A 168 12.69 4.04 -19.15
C VAL A 168 11.22 4.40 -19.40
N ALA A 169 10.33 4.11 -18.44
CA ALA A 169 8.92 4.48 -18.56
C ALA A 169 8.72 6.02 -18.59
N GLU A 170 9.49 6.76 -17.79
CA GLU A 170 9.46 8.22 -17.72
C GLU A 170 9.91 8.86 -19.04
N ALA A 171 10.96 8.32 -19.66
CA ALA A 171 11.48 8.80 -20.94
C ALA A 171 10.51 8.52 -22.10
N ILE A 172 9.83 7.38 -22.10
CA ILE A 172 8.95 6.98 -23.21
C ILE A 172 7.61 7.72 -23.20
N ALA A 173 6.99 7.87 -22.03
CA ALA A 173 5.66 8.47 -21.95
C ALA A 173 5.38 9.27 -20.67
N GLY A 174 6.07 8.97 -19.57
CA GLY A 174 5.80 9.60 -18.27
C GLY A 174 5.99 11.11 -18.30
N THR A 175 7.12 11.61 -18.79
CA THR A 175 7.42 13.06 -18.80
C THR A 175 6.34 13.85 -19.56
N ALA A 176 5.95 13.37 -20.74
CA ALA A 176 4.92 14.01 -21.56
C ALA A 176 3.55 13.97 -20.86
N PHE A 177 3.20 12.82 -20.26
CA PHE A 177 1.96 12.66 -19.49
C PHE A 177 1.87 13.63 -18.31
N ARG A 178 2.95 13.77 -17.54
CA ARG A 178 3.00 14.69 -16.39
C ARG A 178 2.96 16.15 -16.83
N ARG A 179 3.65 16.50 -17.92
CA ARG A 179 3.71 17.86 -18.47
C ARG A 179 2.35 18.35 -18.98
N ASP A 180 1.52 17.45 -19.48
CA ASP A 180 0.16 17.77 -19.90
C ASP A 180 -0.74 18.14 -18.71
N CYS A 181 -0.43 17.72 -17.48
CA CYS A 181 -1.22 18.08 -16.28
C CYS A 181 -0.41 18.07 -14.98
N PRO A 182 0.54 18.99 -14.79
CA PRO A 182 1.49 18.95 -13.69
C PRO A 182 0.80 18.94 -12.31
N ALA A 183 -0.31 19.68 -12.18
CA ALA A 183 -1.09 19.79 -10.95
C ALA A 183 -1.82 18.49 -10.53
N TYR A 184 -1.91 17.49 -11.40
CA TYR A 184 -2.67 16.27 -11.10
C TYR A 184 -1.91 14.97 -11.38
N ARG A 185 -0.80 15.03 -12.11
CA ARG A 185 -0.05 13.87 -12.61
C ARG A 185 1.39 13.88 -12.09
N HIS A 186 1.57 13.98 -10.78
CA HIS A 186 2.89 14.02 -10.13
C HIS A 186 3.23 12.72 -9.40
N LEU A 187 2.41 11.67 -9.49
CA LEU A 187 2.63 10.40 -8.80
C LEU A 187 2.78 9.28 -9.81
N SER A 188 3.79 8.42 -9.59
CA SER A 188 3.83 7.11 -10.23
C SER A 188 4.09 6.00 -9.22
N ARG A 189 3.62 4.80 -9.52
CA ARG A 189 3.89 3.58 -8.78
C ARG A 189 4.52 2.55 -9.69
N LEU A 190 5.47 1.82 -9.15
CA LEU A 190 6.19 0.75 -9.84
C LEU A 190 6.10 -0.51 -9.00
N SER A 191 5.68 -1.62 -9.63
CA SER A 191 5.60 -2.94 -9.00
C SER A 191 6.15 -4.00 -9.94
N LEU A 192 6.81 -5.02 -9.40
CA LEU A 192 7.20 -6.18 -10.20
C LEU A 192 6.01 -7.11 -10.36
N VAL A 193 5.67 -7.46 -11.60
CA VAL A 193 4.68 -8.49 -11.91
C VAL A 193 5.44 -9.77 -12.29
N PRO A 194 5.37 -10.83 -11.45
CA PRO A 194 5.98 -12.10 -11.78
C PRO A 194 5.25 -12.78 -12.95
N GLY A 195 5.98 -13.53 -13.76
CA GLY A 195 5.43 -14.21 -14.94
C GLY A 195 6.52 -14.64 -15.92
N ALA A 196 6.09 -15.15 -17.06
CA ALA A 196 6.95 -15.50 -18.19
C ALA A 196 6.43 -14.80 -19.47
N PRO A 197 6.93 -13.60 -19.81
CA PRO A 197 7.99 -12.85 -19.13
C PRO A 197 7.49 -12.11 -17.87
N SER A 198 8.39 -11.86 -16.92
CA SER A 198 8.16 -10.93 -15.81
C SER A 198 8.36 -9.49 -16.30
N TYR A 199 7.64 -8.55 -15.71
CA TYR A 199 7.73 -7.14 -16.11
C TYR A 199 7.52 -6.20 -14.94
N TRP A 200 8.14 -5.02 -15.04
CA TRP A 200 7.83 -3.88 -14.20
C TRP A 200 6.57 -3.19 -14.71
N LEU A 201 5.55 -3.11 -13.86
CA LEU A 201 4.36 -2.33 -14.11
C LEU A 201 4.55 -0.93 -13.52
N VAL A 202 4.69 0.08 -14.38
CA VAL A 202 4.78 1.49 -13.98
C VAL A 202 3.45 2.15 -14.28
N THR A 203 2.75 2.59 -13.25
CA THR A 203 1.49 3.32 -13.37
C THR A 203 1.69 4.77 -12.97
N TYR A 204 1.20 5.71 -13.78
CA TYR A 204 1.11 7.11 -13.42
C TYR A 204 -0.32 7.42 -13.05
N GLU A 205 -0.48 8.14 -11.95
CA GLU A 205 -1.79 8.50 -11.43
C GLU A 205 -2.23 9.85 -11.99
N ASP A 206 -3.54 10.00 -12.16
CA ASP A 206 -4.19 11.29 -12.27
C ASP A 206 -5.08 11.43 -11.04
N VAL A 207 -4.73 12.32 -10.11
CA VAL A 207 -5.40 12.40 -8.81
C VAL A 207 -6.89 12.81 -8.92
N ARG A 208 -7.33 13.30 -10.09
CA ARG A 208 -8.74 13.55 -10.42
C ARG A 208 -9.53 12.25 -10.59
N GLN A 209 -8.87 11.14 -10.93
CA GLN A 209 -9.46 9.82 -11.13
C GLN A 209 -8.77 8.75 -10.27
N ARG A 210 -8.94 8.80 -8.95
CA ARG A 210 -8.27 7.87 -8.01
C ARG A 210 -8.52 6.38 -8.26
N GLU A 211 -9.61 6.01 -8.93
CA GLU A 211 -9.95 4.62 -9.24
C GLU A 211 -9.34 4.12 -10.56
N ARG A 212 -8.66 4.98 -11.33
CA ARG A 212 -8.09 4.64 -12.64
C ARG A 212 -6.65 5.11 -12.73
N HIS A 213 -5.81 4.28 -13.35
CA HIS A 213 -4.46 4.69 -13.71
C HIS A 213 -4.51 5.54 -14.97
N GLY A 214 -3.91 6.73 -14.92
CA GLY A 214 -3.93 7.66 -16.04
C GLY A 214 -3.05 7.20 -17.20
N LEU A 215 -1.89 6.63 -16.88
CA LEU A 215 -0.97 6.00 -17.84
C LEU A 215 -0.38 4.74 -17.21
N ILE A 216 -0.19 3.70 -18.02
CA ILE A 216 0.45 2.45 -17.63
C ILE A 216 1.55 2.16 -18.65
N ALA A 217 2.76 1.85 -18.17
CA ALA A 217 3.85 1.33 -18.97
C ALA A 217 4.30 -0.02 -18.40
N LYS A 218 4.43 -1.03 -19.28
CA LYS A 218 4.99 -2.33 -18.94
C LYS A 218 6.41 -2.40 -19.48
N VAL A 219 7.39 -2.57 -18.60
CA VAL A 219 8.80 -2.68 -18.97
C VAL A 219 9.27 -4.10 -18.68
N ASP A 220 9.80 -4.79 -19.68
CA ASP A 220 10.33 -6.14 -19.50
C ASP A 220 11.41 -6.15 -18.40
N ALA A 221 11.26 -7.00 -17.40
CA ALA A 221 12.14 -7.02 -16.23
C ALA A 221 13.50 -7.68 -16.52
N THR A 222 13.68 -8.25 -17.71
CA THR A 222 14.92 -8.87 -18.18
C THR A 222 15.67 -7.98 -19.16
N THR A 223 14.97 -7.44 -20.17
CA THR A 223 15.60 -6.67 -21.26
C THR A 223 15.53 -5.17 -21.07
N GLY A 224 14.60 -4.68 -20.24
CA GLY A 224 14.36 -3.26 -20.02
C GLY A 224 13.58 -2.60 -21.16
N THR A 225 13.10 -3.36 -22.13
CA THR A 225 12.31 -2.85 -23.25
C THR A 225 10.88 -2.58 -22.83
N VAL A 226 10.29 -1.48 -23.30
CA VAL A 226 8.86 -1.22 -23.09
C VAL A 226 8.03 -2.17 -23.96
N ILE A 227 7.21 -2.98 -23.30
CA ILE A 227 6.31 -3.97 -23.92
C ILE A 227 5.03 -3.28 -24.37
N GLU A 228 4.48 -2.41 -23.53
CA GLU A 228 3.17 -1.80 -23.75
C GLU A 228 3.09 -0.45 -23.02
N VAL A 229 2.42 0.52 -23.66
CA VAL A 229 2.01 1.79 -23.05
C VAL A 229 0.54 2.01 -23.32
N THR A 230 -0.26 2.20 -22.28
CA THR A 230 -1.70 2.48 -22.38
C THR A 230 -2.07 3.68 -21.52
N GLY A 231 -2.87 4.59 -22.06
CA GLY A 231 -3.31 5.81 -21.37
C GLY A 231 -4.84 5.92 -21.38
N THR A 232 -5.42 6.32 -20.26
CA THR A 232 -6.87 6.56 -20.12
C THR A 232 -7.21 7.88 -19.43
N ALA A 233 -6.20 8.70 -19.11
CA ALA A 233 -6.42 9.96 -18.44
C ALA A 233 -7.25 10.94 -19.28
N PRO A 234 -8.11 11.75 -18.65
CA PRO A 234 -8.80 12.83 -19.33
C PRO A 234 -7.79 13.91 -19.76
N ALA A 235 -8.08 14.57 -20.87
CA ALA A 235 -7.31 15.73 -21.31
C ALA A 235 -7.29 16.83 -20.23
N CYS A 236 -6.27 17.67 -20.24
CA CYS A 236 -6.21 18.82 -19.34
C CYS A 236 -6.80 20.05 -20.02
N THR A 237 -7.66 20.73 -19.26
CA THR A 237 -8.33 21.95 -19.70
C THR A 237 -7.65 23.15 -19.07
N GLU A 238 -7.77 24.34 -19.66
CA GLU A 238 -7.16 25.57 -19.10
C GLU A 238 -7.60 25.85 -17.64
N THR A 239 -8.78 25.36 -17.24
CA THR A 239 -9.28 25.48 -15.86
C THR A 239 -8.49 24.60 -14.86
N ASP A 240 -7.85 23.54 -15.36
CA ASP A 240 -7.05 22.60 -14.57
C ASP A 240 -5.66 23.14 -14.23
N ASP A 241 -5.14 24.13 -14.99
CA ASP A 241 -3.82 24.73 -14.77
C ASP A 241 -3.76 25.67 -13.56
N GLN A 242 -4.92 26.09 -13.03
CA GLN A 242 -4.97 26.77 -11.75
C GLN A 242 -4.80 25.72 -10.65
N ALA A 243 -3.55 25.55 -10.19
CA ALA A 243 -3.22 24.76 -9.00
C ALA A 243 -4.30 24.98 -7.92
N PRO A 244 -4.80 23.92 -7.26
CA PRO A 244 -5.88 24.05 -6.30
C PRO A 244 -5.43 25.04 -5.23
N SER A 245 -5.96 26.27 -5.28
CA SER A 245 -5.75 27.26 -4.23
C SER A 245 -6.16 26.58 -2.95
N ALA A 246 -5.19 26.32 -2.09
CA ALA A 246 -5.38 25.66 -0.82
C ALA A 246 -6.38 26.47 -0.01
N SER A 247 -7.66 26.15 -0.16
CA SER A 247 -8.68 26.56 0.79
C SER A 247 -8.42 25.74 2.03
N ILE A 248 -7.51 26.26 2.85
CA ILE A 248 -7.30 25.86 4.24
C ILE A 248 -8.64 26.09 4.92
N ARG A 249 -9.48 25.05 4.97
CA ARG A 249 -10.56 24.98 5.95
C ARG A 249 -9.87 24.64 7.26
N SER A 250 -9.53 25.68 8.01
CA SER A 250 -9.23 25.58 9.43
C SER A 250 -10.38 24.84 10.12
N LEU A 251 -10.07 23.66 10.66
CA LEU A 251 -10.85 22.99 11.68
C LEU A 251 -10.58 23.64 13.04
#